data_AF-A0A969ED71-F1
#
_entry.id   AF-A0A969ED71-F1
#
_cell.length_a   1.000
_cell.length_b   1.000
_cell.length_c   1.000
_cell.angle_alpha   90.00
_cell.angle_beta   90.00
_cell.angle_gamma   90.00
#
_symmetry.space_group_name_H-M   'P 1'
#
loop_
_entity.id
_entity.type
_entity.pdbx_description
1 polymer ?
#
loop_
_entity_poly.entity_id
_entity_poly.type
_entity_poly.pdbx_seq_one_letter_code
_entity_poly.pdbx_strand_id
1 'polypeptide(L)'
;AQPRSVNGNRRVPDKLTSGTSKRKLAQASVARPPALEEISSSPVDLSEIIAQTDVELKRLGWTNTEGQRYLQQTYNKRSRQHLTDDELLEFLNFLQSQLGVDEAPF
;
A
#
# COMPACT_ATOMS: atom_id res chain seq x y z
N ALA A 1 27.86 -35.69 -53.84
CA ALA A 1 27.37 -35.05 -52.61
C ALA A 1 26.83 -33.67 -52.98
N GLN A 2 25.62 -33.34 -52.52
CA GLN A 2 24.79 -32.22 -52.99
C GLN A 2 25.24 -30.83 -52.48
N PRO A 3 24.93 -29.72 -53.20
CA PRO A 3 25.22 -28.36 -52.77
C PRO A 3 24.21 -27.81 -51.75
N ARG A 4 24.69 -26.86 -50.94
CA ARG A 4 24.10 -26.32 -49.71
C ARG A 4 22.76 -25.62 -49.96
N SER A 5 21.75 -25.98 -49.16
CA SER A 5 20.48 -25.27 -49.08
C SER A 5 20.64 -23.88 -48.45
N VAL A 6 20.13 -22.89 -49.16
CA VAL A 6 19.87 -21.52 -48.70
C VAL A 6 18.51 -21.54 -48.01
N ASN A 7 18.40 -21.09 -46.76
CA ASN A 7 17.10 -20.72 -46.21
C ASN A 7 17.24 -19.53 -45.25
N GLY A 8 16.68 -18.40 -45.66
CA GLY A 8 16.67 -17.15 -44.92
C GLY A 8 15.65 -17.18 -43.79
N ASN A 9 16.12 -17.31 -42.56
CA ASN A 9 15.29 -17.14 -41.38
C ASN A 9 15.25 -15.66 -40.97
N ARG A 10 14.17 -15.01 -41.38
CA ARG A 10 13.61 -13.79 -40.83
C ARG A 10 13.40 -13.96 -39.31
N ARG A 11 14.20 -13.28 -38.48
CA ARG A 11 13.94 -13.08 -37.05
C ARG A 11 14.33 -11.66 -36.65
N VAL A 12 13.33 -10.84 -36.37
CA VAL A 12 13.43 -9.71 -35.43
C VAL A 12 13.49 -10.32 -34.03
N PRO A 13 14.27 -9.80 -33.06
CA PRO A 13 13.75 -8.68 -32.26
C PRO A 13 14.81 -7.79 -31.57
N ASP A 14 14.67 -6.47 -31.62
CA ASP A 14 15.33 -5.59 -30.66
C ASP A 14 14.30 -4.70 -29.96
N LYS A 15 14.14 -4.97 -28.66
CA LYS A 15 13.40 -4.16 -27.69
C LYS A 15 14.04 -2.78 -27.61
N LEU A 16 13.29 -1.73 -27.93
CA LEU A 16 13.67 -0.36 -27.57
C LEU A 16 12.78 0.15 -26.44
N THR A 17 13.36 0.01 -25.25
CA THR A 17 13.33 0.90 -24.08
C THR A 17 12.22 1.97 -23.98
N SER A 18 11.46 1.84 -22.89
CA SER A 18 10.63 2.88 -22.28
C SER A 18 11.49 4.06 -21.82
N GLY A 19 11.09 5.28 -22.20
CA GLY A 19 11.74 6.49 -21.74
C GLY A 19 10.95 7.77 -22.03
N THR A 20 10.53 8.42 -20.93
CA THR A 20 10.65 9.88 -20.75
C THR A 20 9.42 10.76 -21.05
N SER A 21 8.65 10.99 -19.97
CA SER A 21 8.43 12.31 -19.33
C SER A 21 7.40 13.34 -19.86
N LYS A 22 6.50 13.68 -18.90
CA LYS A 22 6.27 15.00 -18.26
C LYS A 22 5.20 15.96 -18.81
N ARG A 23 4.53 16.58 -17.80
CA ARG A 23 3.78 17.86 -17.73
C ARG A 23 2.28 17.79 -18.06
N LYS A 24 1.35 18.49 -17.39
CA LYS A 24 1.38 19.52 -16.31
C LYS A 24 -0.06 19.87 -15.91
N LEU A 25 -0.23 20.26 -14.63
CA LEU A 25 -1.29 21.07 -13.99
C LEU A 25 -2.72 21.04 -14.58
N ALA A 26 -3.65 20.50 -13.80
CA ALA A 26 -4.94 21.15 -13.59
C ALA A 26 -5.25 21.11 -12.08
N GLN A 27 -4.95 22.23 -11.45
CA GLN A 27 -5.25 22.57 -10.08
C GLN A 27 -6.71 22.99 -10.04
N ALA A 28 -7.56 22.23 -9.37
CA ALA A 28 -8.90 22.66 -8.97
C ALA A 28 -8.97 22.54 -7.45
N SER A 29 -8.70 23.66 -6.79
CA SER A 29 -9.16 23.91 -5.43
C SER A 29 -10.67 23.76 -5.41
N VAL A 30 -11.18 22.69 -4.79
CA VAL A 30 -12.54 22.68 -4.27
C VAL A 30 -12.44 22.84 -2.77
N ALA A 31 -13.10 23.90 -2.33
CA ALA A 31 -13.17 24.47 -1.01
C ALA A 31 -13.22 23.47 0.15
N ARG A 32 -12.47 23.80 1.20
CA ARG A 32 -12.76 23.40 2.57
C ARG A 32 -13.76 24.40 3.17
N PRO A 33 -14.92 23.94 3.67
CA PRO A 33 -15.51 24.52 4.86
C PRO A 33 -15.17 23.66 6.10
N PRO A 34 -15.03 24.27 7.28
CA PRO A 34 -14.59 23.63 8.50
C PRO A 34 -15.74 23.05 9.32
N ALA A 35 -15.43 21.94 9.99
CA ALA A 35 -15.82 21.62 11.37
C ALA A 35 -17.30 21.32 11.70
N LEU A 36 -17.41 20.16 12.37
CA LEU A 36 -18.43 19.73 13.33
C LEU A 36 -19.64 18.97 12.77
N GLU A 37 -19.93 17.88 13.47
CA GLU A 37 -21.14 17.07 13.44
C GLU A 37 -21.23 15.94 12.40
N GLU A 38 -20.44 14.90 12.62
CA GLU A 38 -21.04 13.58 12.80
C GLU A 38 -20.27 12.84 13.90
N ILE A 39 -20.65 13.10 15.15
CA ILE A 39 -20.31 12.24 16.29
C ILE A 39 -21.26 11.02 16.17
N SER A 40 -21.10 10.28 15.09
CA SER A 40 -21.92 9.12 14.79
C SER A 40 -21.41 7.99 15.66
N SER A 41 -22.08 7.85 16.80
CA SER A 41 -21.94 6.76 17.76
C SER A 41 -22.39 5.43 17.11
N SER A 42 -21.60 4.96 16.14
CA SER A 42 -21.90 3.83 15.24
C SER A 42 -20.60 3.09 14.89
N PRO A 43 -20.70 1.82 14.48
CA PRO A 43 -19.76 0.75 14.82
C PRO A 43 -18.37 1.04 14.28
N VAL A 44 -17.37 1.04 15.18
CA VAL A 44 -15.92 1.08 14.90
C VAL A 44 -15.58 1.66 13.52
N ASP A 45 -15.34 2.97 13.46
CA ASP A 45 -14.94 3.62 12.20
C ASP A 45 -13.66 2.98 11.66
N LEU A 46 -13.81 2.01 10.75
CA LEU A 46 -12.72 1.34 10.05
C LEU A 46 -11.74 2.36 9.46
N SER A 47 -12.25 3.51 9.02
CA SER A 47 -11.43 4.62 8.53
C SER A 47 -10.52 5.21 9.61
N GLU A 48 -11.00 5.35 10.85
CA GLU A 48 -10.18 5.80 11.97
C GLU A 48 -9.11 4.76 12.33
N ILE A 49 -9.47 3.48 12.38
CA ILE A 49 -8.52 2.40 12.68
C ILE A 49 -7.46 2.29 11.57
N ILE A 50 -7.83 2.43 10.30
CA ILE A 50 -6.86 2.50 9.18
C ILE A 50 -5.93 3.70 9.34
N ALA A 51 -6.46 4.87 9.74
CA ALA A 51 -5.66 6.06 9.96
C ALA A 51 -4.66 5.86 11.12
N GLN A 52 -5.12 5.30 12.25
CA GLN A 52 -4.26 4.96 13.39
C GLN A 52 -3.18 3.94 12.98
N THR A 53 -3.55 2.90 12.24
CA THR A 53 -2.62 1.91 11.69
C THR A 53 -1.53 2.56 10.83
N ASP A 54 -1.88 3.55 9.99
CA ASP A 54 -0.91 4.28 9.17
C ASP A 54 0.06 5.13 10.01
N VAL A 55 -0.43 5.71 11.10
CA VAL A 55 0.39 6.42 12.09
C VAL A 55 1.37 5.46 12.76
N GLU A 56 0.91 4.31 13.24
CA GLU A 56 1.77 3.33 13.92
C GLU A 56 2.80 2.72 12.96
N LEU A 57 2.42 2.39 11.72
CA LEU A 57 3.36 1.94 10.67
C LEU A 57 4.46 2.99 10.43
N LYS A 58 4.08 4.27 10.30
CA LYS A 58 5.06 5.36 10.13
C LYS A 58 5.98 5.51 11.33
N ARG A 59 5.47 5.33 12.55
CA ARG A 59 6.28 5.40 13.78
C ARG A 59 7.28 4.26 13.87
N LEU A 60 6.89 3.04 13.50
CA LEU A 60 7.78 1.87 13.39
C LEU A 60 8.75 1.93 12.21
N GLY A 61 8.60 2.92 11.31
CA GLY A 61 9.34 2.99 10.05
C GLY A 61 8.92 1.91 9.05
N TRP A 62 7.82 1.21 9.30
CA TRP A 62 7.29 0.20 8.40
C TRP A 62 6.72 0.84 7.15
N THR A 63 7.11 0.30 6.01
CA THR A 63 6.58 0.72 4.72
C THR A 63 5.19 0.13 4.47
N ASN A 64 4.40 0.78 3.60
CA ASN A 64 3.12 0.21 3.14
C ASN A 64 3.30 -1.21 2.56
N THR A 65 4.45 -1.48 1.95
CA THR A 65 4.82 -2.80 1.42
C THR A 65 4.99 -3.84 2.53
N GLU A 66 5.64 -3.50 3.64
CA GLU A 66 5.79 -4.41 4.79
C GLU A 66 4.45 -4.70 5.45
N GLY A 67 3.65 -3.66 5.69
CA GLY A 67 2.27 -3.84 6.16
C GLY A 67 1.48 -4.75 5.22
N GLN A 68 1.54 -4.52 3.90
CA GLN A 68 0.87 -5.35 2.91
C GLN A 68 1.38 -6.80 2.90
N ARG A 69 2.68 -7.03 3.05
CA ARG A 69 3.29 -8.37 3.14
C ARG A 69 2.79 -9.11 4.37
N TYR A 70 2.77 -8.44 5.52
CA TYR A 70 2.22 -8.99 6.76
C TYR A 70 0.75 -9.34 6.58
N LEU A 71 -0.07 -8.44 6.05
CA LEU A 71 -1.50 -8.69 5.82
C LEU A 71 -1.76 -9.86 4.88
N GLN A 72 -0.90 -10.06 3.89
CA GLN A 72 -1.01 -11.19 2.98
C GLN A 72 -0.56 -12.50 3.60
N GLN A 73 0.42 -12.49 4.52
CA GLN A 73 0.86 -13.68 5.24
C GLN A 73 -0.10 -14.07 6.38
N THR A 74 -0.59 -13.09 7.15
CA THR A 74 -1.43 -13.30 8.33
C THR A 74 -2.91 -13.48 7.95
N TYR A 75 -3.45 -12.61 7.08
CA TYR A 75 -4.88 -12.57 6.75
C TYR A 75 -5.20 -12.93 5.29
N ASN A 76 -4.18 -13.22 4.47
CA ASN A 76 -4.33 -13.41 3.01
C ASN A 76 -4.95 -12.19 2.27
N LYS A 77 -4.87 -11.00 2.86
CA LYS A 77 -5.43 -9.76 2.27
C LYS A 77 -4.36 -8.93 1.57
N ARG A 78 -4.78 -8.18 0.55
CA ARG A 78 -3.89 -7.30 -0.23
C ARG A 78 -3.80 -5.87 0.31
N SER A 79 -4.70 -5.46 1.21
CA SER A 79 -4.74 -4.09 1.73
C SER A 79 -5.49 -4.06 3.06
N ARG A 80 -5.19 -3.06 3.89
CA ARG A 80 -5.88 -2.77 5.15
C ARG A 80 -7.39 -2.57 4.95
N GLN A 81 -7.76 -2.02 3.78
CA GLN A 81 -9.14 -1.81 3.36
C GLN A 81 -9.93 -3.12 3.10
N HIS A 82 -9.25 -4.26 2.99
CA HIS A 82 -9.88 -5.57 2.76
C HIS A 82 -9.95 -6.42 4.05
N LEU A 83 -9.55 -5.84 5.17
CA LEU A 83 -9.67 -6.46 6.49
C LEU A 83 -11.07 -6.23 7.04
N THR A 84 -11.53 -7.18 7.83
CA THR A 84 -12.70 -7.03 8.70
C THR A 84 -12.33 -6.21 9.94
N ASP A 85 -13.34 -5.79 10.69
CA ASP A 85 -13.19 -4.94 11.89
C ASP A 85 -12.26 -5.59 12.92
N ASP A 86 -12.46 -6.88 13.22
CA ASP A 86 -11.60 -7.68 14.09
C ASP A 86 -10.17 -7.81 13.55
N GLU A 87 -10.00 -8.17 12.27
CA GLU A 87 -8.67 -8.34 11.67
C GLU A 87 -7.86 -7.02 11.70
N LEU A 88 -8.54 -5.89 11.49
CA LEU A 88 -7.92 -4.58 11.50
C LEU A 88 -7.55 -4.14 12.93
N LEU A 89 -8.40 -4.44 13.92
CA LEU A 89 -8.10 -4.22 15.34
C LEU A 89 -6.93 -5.09 15.82
N GLU A 90 -6.90 -6.37 15.45
CA GLU A 90 -5.77 -7.27 15.72
C GLU A 90 -4.48 -6.72 15.11
N PHE A 91 -4.54 -6.25 13.85
CA PHE A 91 -3.37 -5.68 13.19
C PHE A 91 -2.90 -4.40 13.89
N LEU A 92 -3.81 -3.49 14.25
CA LEU A 92 -3.47 -2.28 15.00
C LEU A 92 -2.84 -2.64 16.35
N ASN A 93 -3.44 -3.57 17.10
CA ASN A 93 -2.94 -4.02 18.40
C ASN A 93 -1.56 -4.68 18.28
N PHE A 94 -1.33 -5.45 17.20
CA PHE A 94 -0.01 -6.02 16.89
C PHE A 94 1.04 -4.92 16.67
N LEU A 95 0.72 -3.88 15.90
CA LEU A 95 1.63 -2.74 15.70
C LEU A 95 1.88 -1.97 16.99
N GLN A 96 0.85 -1.73 17.80
CA GLN A 96 1.00 -1.09 19.12
C GLN A 96 1.84 -1.94 20.07
N SER A 97 1.69 -3.27 20.04
CA SER A 97 2.51 -4.19 20.83
C SER A 97 3.97 -4.22 20.38
N GLN A 98 4.23 -4.09 19.07
CA GLN A 98 5.58 -3.91 18.53
C GLN A 98 6.19 -2.57 18.98
N LEU A 99 5.38 -1.52 19.04
CA LEU A 99 5.78 -0.19 19.52
C LEU A 99 5.99 -0.17 21.05
N GLY A 100 5.34 -1.08 21.79
CA GLY A 100 5.39 -1.24 23.25
C GLY A 100 6.66 -1.88 23.82
N VAL A 101 7.76 -1.92 23.06
CA VAL A 101 9.07 -2.44 23.53
C VAL A 101 10.13 -1.33 23.65
N ASP A 102 9.79 -0.07 23.37
CA ASP A 102 10.66 1.10 23.61
C ASP A 102 10.02 2.11 24.60
N GLU A 103 9.37 1.61 25.65
CA GLU A 103 9.22 2.36 26.91
C GLU A 103 9.89 1.57 28.04
N ALA A 104 11.17 1.82 28.25
CA ALA A 104 11.87 1.51 29.48
C ALA A 104 13.06 2.48 29.65
N PRO A 105 13.49 2.79 30.88
CA PRO A 105 12.76 3.31 32.03
C PRO A 105 13.30 4.70 32.43
N PHE A 106 12.57 5.46 33.24
CA PHE A 106 13.17 6.46 34.12
C PHE A 106 12.77 6.15 35.57
#